data_AF-A0A959RG93-F1
#
_entry.id   AF-A0A959RG93-F1
#
_cell.length_a   1.000
_cell.length_b   1.000
_cell.length_c   1.000
_cell.angle_alpha   90.00
_cell.angle_beta   90.00
_cell.angle_gamma   90.00
#
_symmetry.space_group_name_H-M   'P 1'
#
loop_
_entity.id
_entity.type
_entity.pdbx_description
1 polymer ?
#
loop_
_entity_poly.entity_id
_entity_poly.type
_entity_poly.pdbx_seq_one_letter_code
_entity_poly.pdbx_strand_id
1 'polypeptide(L)'
;MKRSSLLFLGVLFTAIVMYGCTGAGVSPDYKTFDQQIKEELPKMVWLLQQEKRQEFIEEYASPKWVSDNGGVDRVMLDFTQQKANVLIEVMKRAEGMEPTIDSKSLLITFDGPAFPRPLVFQKMVGKWRLLNS
;
A
#
# COMPACT_ATOMS: atom_id res chain seq x y z
N MET A 1 53.75 -37.05 36.56
CA MET A 1 54.11 -36.23 35.38
C MET A 1 53.28 -36.69 34.19
N LYS A 2 52.73 -35.74 33.43
CA LYS A 2 52.02 -35.85 32.13
C LYS A 2 50.63 -36.50 32.18
N ARG A 3 49.59 -35.97 31.55
CA ARG A 3 49.27 -34.67 30.93
C ARG A 3 47.76 -34.71 30.68
N SER A 4 47.05 -33.69 31.17
CA SER A 4 45.63 -33.46 30.92
C SER A 4 45.36 -33.35 29.42
N SER A 5 44.34 -34.04 28.92
CA SER A 5 43.78 -33.79 27.58
C SER A 5 42.33 -33.35 27.71
N LEU A 6 42.20 -32.04 27.54
CA LEU A 6 41.06 -31.20 27.26
C LEU A 6 39.76 -31.87 26.80
N LEU A 7 38.75 -31.66 27.65
CA LEU A 7 37.33 -31.46 27.39
C LEU A 7 36.98 -31.09 25.94
N PHE A 8 36.36 -32.02 25.23
CA PHE A 8 35.46 -31.76 24.12
C PHE A 8 34.07 -32.21 24.57
N LEU A 9 33.23 -31.32 25.06
CA LEU A 9 31.80 -31.61 25.16
C LEU A 9 30.97 -30.35 24.98
N GLY A 10 30.59 -30.15 23.72
CA GLY A 10 29.30 -29.66 23.27
C GLY A 10 28.61 -28.58 24.10
N VAL A 11 28.78 -27.34 23.66
CA VAL A 11 27.80 -26.28 23.91
C VAL A 11 26.48 -26.69 23.27
N LEU A 12 25.56 -27.25 24.07
CA LEU A 12 24.18 -27.49 23.67
C LEU A 12 23.42 -26.16 23.78
N PHE A 13 23.51 -25.32 22.76
CA PHE A 13 22.60 -24.19 22.56
C PHE A 13 21.24 -24.79 22.18
N THR A 14 20.39 -25.08 23.17
CA THR A 14 18.97 -25.36 22.93
C THR A 14 18.32 -24.07 22.45
N ALA A 15 18.36 -23.87 21.13
CA ALA A 15 17.57 -22.87 20.45
C ALA A 15 16.10 -23.09 20.79
N ILE A 16 15.58 -22.17 21.60
CA ILE A 16 14.17 -21.88 21.75
C ILE A 16 13.64 -21.54 20.36
N VAL A 17 13.16 -22.54 19.62
CA VAL A 17 12.25 -22.27 18.51
C VAL A 17 10.87 -22.38 19.12
N MET A 18 10.40 -21.24 19.63
CA MET A 18 8.99 -21.03 19.86
C MET A 18 8.28 -21.36 18.54
N TYR A 19 7.64 -22.53 18.49
CA TYR A 19 6.53 -22.75 17.60
C TYR A 19 5.43 -21.79 18.03
N GLY A 20 5.54 -20.55 17.52
CA GLY A 20 4.46 -19.59 17.52
C GLY A 20 3.30 -20.22 16.76
N CYS A 21 2.34 -20.70 17.55
CA CYS A 21 1.08 -21.21 17.07
C CYS A 21 0.39 -20.15 16.20
N THR A 22 -0.12 -20.61 15.07
CA THR A 22 -1.43 -20.23 14.50
C THR A 22 -1.65 -18.74 14.18
N GLY A 23 -1.11 -18.30 13.05
CA GLY A 23 -1.70 -17.23 12.24
C GLY A 23 -2.49 -17.84 11.09
N ALA A 24 -3.61 -18.50 11.39
CA ALA A 24 -4.51 -19.01 10.36
C ALA A 24 -5.08 -17.85 9.54
N GLY A 25 -4.98 -17.95 8.21
CA GLY A 25 -6.04 -17.49 7.32
C GLY A 25 -5.94 -16.11 6.69
N VAL A 26 -4.74 -15.59 6.40
CA VAL A 26 -4.60 -14.46 5.46
C VAL A 26 -3.76 -14.94 4.29
N SER A 27 -4.31 -14.90 3.07
CA SER A 27 -3.56 -15.34 1.89
C SER A 27 -2.26 -14.54 1.76
N PRO A 28 -1.14 -15.14 1.31
CA PRO A 28 0.12 -14.41 1.12
C PRO A 28 -0.05 -13.15 0.26
N ASP A 29 -0.93 -13.21 -0.73
CA ASP A 29 -1.28 -12.09 -1.61
C ASP A 29 -1.92 -10.93 -0.85
N TYR A 30 -2.81 -11.21 0.10
CA TYR A 30 -3.47 -10.19 0.92
C TYR A 30 -2.45 -9.38 1.72
N LYS A 31 -1.54 -10.05 2.46
CA LYS A 31 -0.50 -9.34 3.25
C LYS A 31 0.41 -8.52 2.36
N THR A 32 0.77 -9.06 1.20
CA THR A 32 1.66 -8.40 0.25
C THR A 32 1.00 -7.15 -0.35
N PHE A 33 -0.29 -7.22 -0.70
CA PHE A 33 -1.01 -6.12 -1.33
C PHE A 33 -1.35 -5.01 -0.34
N ASP A 34 -1.77 -5.37 0.88
CA ASP A 34 -1.96 -4.42 1.98
C ASP A 34 -0.68 -3.65 2.28
N GLN A 35 0.46 -4.34 2.39
CA GLN A 35 1.73 -3.68 2.62
C GLN A 35 2.12 -2.74 1.47
N GLN A 36 2.00 -3.20 0.22
CA GLN A 36 2.33 -2.38 -0.94
C GLN A 36 1.51 -1.09 -0.99
N ILE A 37 0.19 -1.15 -0.76
CA ILE A 37 -0.63 0.07 -0.83
C ILE A 37 -0.31 1.02 0.32
N LYS A 38 -0.01 0.51 1.51
CA LYS A 38 0.43 1.31 2.66
C LYS A 38 1.79 1.99 2.43
N GLU A 39 2.64 1.43 1.59
CA GLU A 39 3.89 2.07 1.14
C GLU A 39 3.65 3.15 0.07
N GLU A 40 2.60 3.02 -0.75
CA GLU A 40 2.27 3.97 -1.81
C GLU A 40 1.48 5.19 -1.31
N LEU A 41 0.56 5.03 -0.35
CA LEU A 41 -0.28 6.11 0.19
C LEU A 41 0.55 7.33 0.66
N PRO A 42 1.63 7.19 1.44
CA PRO A 42 2.45 8.33 1.85
C PRO A 42 3.13 9.05 0.67
N LYS A 43 3.51 8.32 -0.37
CA LYS A 43 4.12 8.91 -1.59
C LYS A 43 3.10 9.76 -2.35
N MET A 44 1.88 9.24 -2.49
CA MET A 44 0.76 9.97 -3.10
C MET A 44 0.44 11.25 -2.32
N VAL A 45 0.34 11.16 -0.99
CA VAL A 45 0.13 12.30 -0.10
C VAL A 45 1.26 13.32 -0.26
N TRP A 46 2.51 12.88 -0.27
CA TRP A 46 3.67 13.74 -0.42
C TRP A 46 3.62 14.55 -1.73
N LEU A 47 3.32 13.92 -2.87
CA LEU A 47 3.21 14.61 -4.15
C LEU A 47 2.15 15.72 -4.10
N LEU A 48 0.96 15.42 -3.56
CA LEU A 48 -0.11 16.42 -3.47
C LEU A 48 0.23 17.54 -2.49
N GLN A 49 0.93 17.25 -1.39
CA GLN A 49 1.40 18.26 -0.44
C GLN A 49 2.50 19.17 -1.02
N GLN A 50 3.30 18.67 -1.96
CA GLN A 50 4.30 19.44 -2.71
C GLN A 50 3.70 20.15 -3.94
N GLU A 51 2.36 20.18 -4.06
CA GLU A 51 1.64 20.73 -5.21
C GLU A 51 1.99 20.09 -6.57
N LYS A 52 2.60 18.90 -6.55
CA LYS A 52 2.99 18.12 -7.73
C LYS A 52 1.81 17.33 -8.30
N ARG A 53 0.71 18.03 -8.60
CA ARG A 53 -0.56 17.41 -9.04
C ARG A 53 -0.45 16.69 -10.38
N GLN A 54 0.33 17.22 -11.31
CA GLN A 54 0.57 16.57 -12.60
C GLN A 54 1.31 15.24 -12.43
N GLU A 55 2.41 15.24 -11.66
CA GLU A 55 3.17 14.03 -11.33
C GLU A 55 2.28 12.99 -10.63
N PHE A 56 1.38 13.44 -9.73
CA PHE A 56 0.40 12.56 -9.11
C PHE A 56 -0.54 11.89 -10.13
N ILE A 57 -1.09 12.66 -11.08
CA ILE A 57 -1.99 12.11 -12.11
C ILE A 57 -1.24 11.11 -13.00
N GLU A 58 -0.06 11.46 -13.47
CA GLU A 58 0.74 10.63 -14.36
C GLU A 58 1.18 9.32 -13.70
N GLU A 59 1.51 9.35 -12.40
CA GLU A 59 2.01 8.19 -11.66
C GLU A 59 0.90 7.33 -11.03
N TYR A 60 -0.21 7.94 -10.60
CA TYR A 60 -1.19 7.25 -9.78
C TYR A 60 -2.61 7.26 -10.34
N ALA A 61 -3.01 8.17 -11.24
CA ALA A 61 -4.34 8.08 -11.83
C ALA A 61 -4.43 6.90 -12.82
N SER A 62 -5.62 6.29 -12.91
CA SER A 62 -5.92 5.27 -13.91
C SER A 62 -5.78 5.84 -15.33
N PRO A 63 -4.96 5.23 -16.22
CA PRO A 63 -4.81 5.70 -17.59
C PRO A 63 -6.13 5.76 -18.36
N LYS A 64 -7.03 4.80 -18.09
CA LYS A 64 -8.37 4.80 -18.69
C LYS A 64 -9.18 6.01 -18.24
N TRP A 65 -9.20 6.31 -16.94
CA TRP A 65 -9.92 7.48 -16.43
C TRP A 65 -9.36 8.78 -16.98
N VAL A 66 -8.03 8.92 -17.05
CA VAL A 66 -7.38 10.10 -17.65
C VAL A 66 -7.80 10.24 -19.12
N SER A 67 -7.78 9.15 -19.89
CA SER A 67 -8.21 9.14 -21.29
C SER A 67 -9.70 9.51 -21.45
N ASP A 68 -10.57 8.92 -20.63
CA ASP A 68 -12.02 9.15 -20.67
C ASP A 68 -12.38 10.61 -20.30
N ASN A 69 -11.51 11.31 -19.55
CA ASN A 69 -11.65 12.72 -19.17
C ASN A 69 -10.85 13.68 -20.07
N GLY A 70 -10.41 13.24 -21.25
CA GLY A 70 -9.78 14.13 -22.24
C GLY A 70 -8.27 14.38 -22.04
N GLY A 71 -7.59 13.51 -21.28
CA GLY A 71 -6.14 13.58 -21.08
C GLY A 71 -5.71 14.35 -19.82
N VAL A 72 -4.41 14.31 -19.53
CA VAL A 72 -3.80 14.91 -18.33
C VAL A 72 -4.11 16.40 -18.23
N ASP A 73 -3.98 17.15 -19.33
CA ASP A 73 -4.22 18.59 -19.36
C ASP A 73 -5.66 18.95 -18.95
N ARG A 74 -6.65 18.18 -19.46
CA ARG A 74 -8.05 18.41 -19.13
C ARG A 74 -8.35 18.06 -17.69
N VAL A 75 -7.83 16.94 -17.20
CA VAL A 75 -7.95 16.55 -15.79
C VAL A 75 -7.33 17.60 -14.87
N MET A 76 -6.16 18.15 -15.22
CA MET A 76 -5.46 19.14 -14.41
C MET A 76 -6.24 20.44 -14.24
N LEU A 77 -7.03 20.86 -15.24
CA LEU A 77 -7.91 22.03 -15.13
C LEU A 77 -8.99 21.83 -14.06
N ASP A 78 -9.51 20.61 -13.94
CA ASP A 78 -10.58 20.27 -13.00
C ASP A 78 -10.03 19.82 -11.64
N PHE A 79 -8.76 19.42 -11.54
CA PHE A 79 -8.11 18.96 -10.31
C PHE A 79 -7.54 20.12 -9.48
N THR A 80 -8.46 20.86 -8.85
CA THR A 80 -8.16 22.03 -8.02
C THR A 80 -7.40 21.67 -6.73
N GLN A 81 -6.77 22.67 -6.10
CA GLN A 81 -6.11 22.46 -4.80
C GLN A 81 -7.08 21.98 -3.72
N GLN A 82 -8.35 22.42 -3.76
CA GLN A 82 -9.37 21.93 -2.84
C GLN A 82 -9.61 20.42 -3.02
N LYS A 83 -9.71 19.92 -4.26
CA LYS A 83 -9.84 18.48 -4.53
C LYS A 83 -8.60 17.71 -4.08
N ALA A 84 -7.41 18.25 -4.30
CA ALA A 84 -6.16 17.65 -3.82
C ALA A 84 -6.13 17.55 -2.28
N ASN A 85 -6.55 18.61 -1.56
CA ASN A 85 -6.62 18.60 -0.10
C ASN A 85 -7.62 17.56 0.42
N VAL A 86 -8.80 17.46 -0.21
CA VAL A 86 -9.78 16.40 0.12
C VAL A 86 -9.18 15.03 -0.10
N LEU A 87 -8.49 14.80 -1.22
CA LEU A 87 -7.86 13.52 -1.51
C LEU A 87 -6.73 13.18 -0.52
N ILE A 88 -5.93 14.16 -0.10
CA ILE A 88 -4.92 14.00 0.96
C ILE A 88 -5.59 13.53 2.26
N GLU A 89 -6.67 14.17 2.70
CA GLU A 89 -7.37 13.78 3.92
C GLU A 89 -7.91 12.34 3.84
N VAL A 90 -8.50 11.99 2.69
CA VAL A 90 -9.03 10.65 2.44
C VAL A 90 -7.92 9.60 2.47
N MET A 91 -6.77 9.85 1.83
CA MET A 91 -5.62 8.94 1.84
C MET A 91 -5.01 8.78 3.23
N LYS A 92 -4.90 9.87 4.02
CA LYS A 92 -4.43 9.80 5.40
C LYS A 92 -5.34 8.98 6.32
N ARG A 93 -6.66 9.02 6.09
CA ARG A 93 -7.60 8.15 6.81
C ARG A 93 -7.41 6.69 6.44
N ALA A 94 -7.15 6.40 5.16
CA ALA A 94 -6.91 5.05 4.65
C ALA A 94 -5.67 4.39 5.27
N GLU A 95 -4.62 5.15 5.62
CA GLU A 95 -3.41 4.62 6.28
C GLU A 95 -3.70 3.86 7.59
N GLY A 96 -4.73 4.27 8.32
CA GLY A 96 -5.15 3.67 9.59
C GLY A 96 -6.18 2.55 9.45
N MET A 97 -6.50 2.10 8.23
CA MET A 97 -7.60 1.19 7.95
C MET A 97 -7.15 -0.09 7.26
N GLU A 98 -7.90 -1.16 7.49
CA GLU A 98 -7.77 -2.39 6.72
C GLU A 98 -8.60 -2.27 5.44
N PRO A 99 -7.99 -2.43 4.25
CA PRO A 99 -8.75 -2.41 3.01
C PRO A 99 -9.45 -3.76 2.76
N THR A 100 -10.50 -3.71 1.94
CA THR A 100 -10.99 -4.91 1.28
C THR A 100 -10.10 -5.22 0.07
N ILE A 101 -9.59 -6.45 -0.02
CA ILE A 101 -8.67 -6.89 -1.07
C ILE A 101 -9.31 -7.98 -1.93
N ASP A 102 -9.40 -7.73 -3.24
CA ASP A 102 -9.68 -8.74 -4.25
C ASP A 102 -8.38 -9.07 -4.99
N SER A 103 -7.74 -10.17 -4.60
CA SER A 103 -6.48 -10.61 -5.19
C SER A 103 -6.63 -11.14 -6.63
N LYS A 104 -7.83 -11.54 -7.06
CA LYS A 104 -8.07 -12.02 -8.43
C LYS A 104 -8.09 -10.86 -9.42
N SER A 105 -8.74 -9.77 -9.04
CA SER A 105 -8.82 -8.55 -9.86
C SER A 105 -7.73 -7.53 -9.55
N LEU A 106 -6.84 -7.84 -8.62
CA LEU A 106 -5.78 -6.95 -8.12
C LEU A 106 -6.34 -5.61 -7.66
N LEU A 107 -7.45 -5.64 -6.93
CA LEU A 107 -8.18 -4.47 -6.45
C LEU A 107 -8.05 -4.34 -4.93
N ILE A 108 -7.88 -3.11 -4.48
CA ILE A 108 -7.88 -2.70 -3.08
C ILE A 108 -8.90 -1.59 -2.93
N THR A 109 -9.79 -1.72 -1.94
CA THR A 109 -10.82 -0.72 -1.65
C THR A 109 -10.74 -0.31 -0.19
N PHE A 110 -10.64 0.98 0.06
CA PHE A 110 -10.91 1.58 1.36
C PHE A 110 -12.29 2.25 1.29
N ASP A 111 -13.20 1.81 2.14
CA ASP A 111 -14.56 2.30 2.23
C ASP A 111 -15.00 2.42 3.70
N GLY A 112 -16.25 2.84 3.91
CA GLY A 112 -16.85 2.97 5.24
C GLY A 112 -17.34 4.39 5.56
N PRO A 113 -17.85 4.61 6.78
CA PRO A 113 -18.55 5.86 7.14
C PRO A 113 -17.70 7.13 7.02
N ALA A 114 -16.37 7.01 7.07
CA ALA A 114 -15.43 8.11 6.97
C ALA A 114 -15.12 8.54 5.52
N PHE A 115 -15.64 7.82 4.52
CA PHE A 115 -15.36 8.02 3.10
C PHE A 115 -16.63 8.49 2.38
N PRO A 116 -16.68 9.71 1.85
CA PRO A 116 -17.81 10.15 1.02
C PRO A 116 -17.91 9.34 -0.28
N ARG A 117 -16.79 8.76 -0.75
CA ARG A 117 -16.70 7.80 -1.85
C ARG A 117 -15.58 6.80 -1.56
N PRO A 118 -15.72 5.52 -1.95
CA PRO A 118 -14.64 4.54 -1.80
C PRO A 118 -13.36 4.96 -2.51
N LEU A 119 -12.23 4.81 -1.83
CA LEU A 119 -10.90 4.98 -2.39
C LEU A 119 -10.44 3.64 -2.95
N VAL A 120 -10.43 3.52 -4.28
CA VAL A 120 -10.23 2.25 -4.99
C VAL A 120 -8.94 2.28 -5.80
N PHE A 121 -8.07 1.30 -5.57
CA PHE A 121 -6.83 1.10 -6.31
C PHE A 121 -6.85 -0.20 -7.08
N GLN A 122 -6.28 -0.20 -8.28
CA GLN A 122 -6.02 -1.40 -9.06
C GLN A 122 -4.56 -1.49 -9.45
N LYS A 123 -3.97 -2.69 -9.34
CA LYS A 123 -2.61 -2.91 -9.82
C LYS A 123 -2.61 -3.10 -11.33
N MET A 124 -2.01 -2.16 -12.05
CA MET A 124 -1.87 -2.17 -13.51
C MET A 124 -0.39 -2.03 -13.87
N VAL A 125 0.13 -2.98 -14.66
CA VAL A 125 1.53 -2.95 -15.12
C VAL A 125 2.52 -2.75 -13.95
N GLY A 126 2.27 -3.46 -12.84
CA GLY A 126 3.09 -3.41 -11.63
C GLY A 126 2.88 -2.20 -10.71
N LYS A 127 2.09 -1.18 -11.11
CA LYS A 127 1.82 0.03 -10.32
C LYS A 127 0.40 0.03 -9.75
N TRP A 128 0.23 0.54 -8.54
CA TRP A 128 -1.10 0.79 -7.97
C TRP A 128 -1.68 2.09 -8.52
N ARG A 129 -2.83 2.00 -9.18
CA ARG A 129 -3.51 3.14 -9.82
C ARG A 129 -4.85 3.40 -9.15
N LEU A 130 -5.10 4.65 -8.79
CA LEU A 130 -6.36 5.15 -8.29
C LEU A 130 -7.40 5.17 -9.42
N LEU A 131 -8.52 4.47 -9.21
CA LEU A 131 -9.60 4.37 -10.20
C LEU A 131 -10.63 5.52 -10.11
N ASN A 132 -10.76 6.13 -8.93
CA ASN A 132 -11.84 7.07 -8.58
C ASN A 132 -11.33 8.50 -8.29
N SER A 133 -10.33 8.98 -9.04
CA SER A 133 -9.85 10.37 -8.94
C SER A 133 -10.75 11.35 -9.70
#